data_AF-A0A9E6AUZ0-F1
#
_entry.id   AF-A0A9E6AUZ0-F1
#
_cell.length_a   1.000
_cell.length_b   1.000
_cell.length_c   1.000
_cell.angle_alpha   90.00
_cell.angle_beta   90.00
_cell.angle_gamma   90.00
#
_symmetry.space_group_name_H-M   'P 1'
#
loop_
_entity.id
_entity.type
_entity.pdbx_description
1 polymer ?
#
loop_
_entity_poly.entity_id
_entity_poly.type
_entity_poly.pdbx_seq_one_letter_code
_entity_poly.pdbx_strand_id
1 'polypeptide(L)'
;MSKFKNSNLSVYFALYWFVFWLFNGLDKFLFHSDLGLLTWYGKDRDWQFSVYMTNMQVPTELVKPILYFSGTLEILISTIFAAFIISQLFNKKQSKNKNNDLFILGLKISILTFIGFCGFDVVAGDRAELLEHSTYIGVLAAIYIVSHIERMVYFSAEIAHTDADEAHEDAEPATRQARKPKYAVSKINSISNDNLNQDMIDENDMLNTLRKYRDDDTTA
;
A
#
# COMPACT_ATOMS: atom_id res chain seq x y z
N MET A 1 -7.94 -30.84 15.35
CA MET A 1 -7.66 -29.75 14.38
C MET A 1 -6.41 -29.02 14.84
N SER A 2 -5.34 -29.04 14.04
CA SER A 2 -4.08 -28.39 14.40
C SER A 2 -4.30 -26.87 14.48
N LYS A 3 -3.76 -26.25 15.53
CA LYS A 3 -3.60 -24.80 15.61
C LYS A 3 -2.64 -24.39 14.50
N PHE A 4 -3.17 -24.05 13.32
CA PHE A 4 -2.42 -23.25 12.37
C PHE A 4 -2.09 -21.94 13.07
N LYS A 5 -0.83 -21.82 13.52
CA LYS A 5 -0.30 -20.56 14.00
C LYS A 5 -0.36 -19.62 12.80
N ASN A 6 -1.27 -18.64 12.81
CA ASN A 6 -1.48 -17.65 11.76
C ASN A 6 -0.16 -16.89 11.48
N SER A 7 0.69 -17.47 10.63
CA SER A 7 1.86 -16.80 10.07
C SER A 7 1.36 -15.87 8.98
N ASN A 8 1.68 -14.58 9.09
CA ASN A 8 1.37 -13.61 8.05
C ASN A 8 2.34 -13.85 6.88
N LEU A 9 1.94 -14.67 5.89
CA LEU A 9 2.82 -15.04 4.78
C LEU A 9 3.20 -13.82 3.95
N SER A 10 2.31 -12.84 3.87
CA SER A 10 2.53 -11.57 3.18
C SER A 10 3.80 -10.84 3.64
N VAL A 11 4.22 -10.95 4.91
CA VAL A 11 5.48 -10.34 5.40
C VAL A 11 6.71 -11.02 4.79
N TYR A 12 6.70 -12.35 4.69
CA TYR A 12 7.82 -13.10 4.10
C TYR A 12 7.89 -12.88 2.59
N PHE A 13 6.74 -12.84 1.91
CA PHE A 13 6.69 -12.48 0.49
C PHE A 13 7.19 -11.06 0.24
N ALA A 14 6.79 -10.10 1.08
CA ALA A 14 7.28 -8.73 0.97
C ALA A 14 8.79 -8.65 1.19
N LEU A 15 9.35 -9.39 2.15
CA LEU A 15 10.80 -9.43 2.38
C LEU A 15 11.55 -9.98 1.15
N TYR A 16 11.06 -11.07 0.55
CA TYR A 16 11.63 -11.61 -0.67
C TYR A 16 11.63 -10.56 -1.80
N TRP A 17 10.47 -9.96 -2.08
CA TRP A 17 10.33 -8.98 -3.16
C TRP A 17 11.09 -7.67 -2.89
N PHE A 18 11.20 -7.26 -1.63
CA PHE A 18 12.05 -6.13 -1.23
C PHE A 18 13.50 -6.37 -1.66
N VAL A 19 14.09 -7.50 -1.25
CA VAL A 19 15.49 -7.83 -1.58
C VAL A 19 15.68 -8.03 -3.08
N PHE A 20 14.74 -8.74 -3.73
CA PHE A 20 14.76 -8.96 -5.16
C PHE A 20 14.81 -7.65 -5.95
N TRP A 21 13.89 -6.72 -5.69
CA TRP A 21 13.84 -5.45 -6.41
C TRP A 21 15.01 -4.54 -6.05
N LEU A 22 15.44 -4.56 -4.79
CA LEU A 22 16.59 -3.77 -4.35
C LEU A 22 17.86 -4.19 -5.09
N PHE A 23 18.16 -5.48 -5.12
CA PHE A 23 19.40 -5.97 -5.72
C PHE A 23 19.37 -5.89 -7.24
N ASN A 24 18.25 -6.17 -7.89
CA ASN A 24 18.13 -5.94 -9.33
C ASN A 24 18.31 -4.46 -9.71
N GLY A 25 17.77 -3.56 -8.90
CA GLY A 25 17.92 -2.12 -9.11
C GLY A 25 19.35 -1.67 -8.90
N LEU A 26 19.97 -2.06 -7.78
CA LEU A 26 21.37 -1.76 -7.46
C LEU A 26 22.34 -2.32 -8.49
N ASP A 27 22.05 -3.48 -9.09
CA ASP A 27 22.91 -4.10 -10.09
C ASP A 27 23.18 -3.18 -11.28
N LYS A 28 22.18 -2.38 -11.68
CA LYS A 28 22.28 -1.43 -12.80
C LYS A 28 23.16 -0.21 -12.48
N PHE A 29 23.53 0.00 -11.22
CA PHE A 29 24.41 1.10 -10.79
C PHE A 29 25.78 0.60 -10.33
N LEU A 30 25.85 -0.62 -9.78
CA LEU A 30 27.01 -1.14 -9.06
C LEU A 30 27.75 -2.26 -9.81
N PHE A 31 27.32 -2.65 -11.01
CA PHE A 31 27.99 -3.72 -11.76
C PHE A 31 29.51 -3.47 -11.87
N HIS A 32 30.31 -4.51 -11.60
CA HIS A 32 31.79 -4.47 -11.54
C HIS A 32 32.40 -3.42 -10.59
N SER A 33 31.65 -2.92 -9.62
CA SER A 33 32.16 -1.95 -8.65
C SER A 33 32.82 -2.67 -7.47
N ASP A 34 34.05 -2.26 -7.14
CA ASP A 34 34.70 -2.62 -5.88
C ASP A 34 34.22 -1.67 -4.77
N LEU A 35 33.46 -2.20 -3.82
CA LEU A 35 32.93 -1.45 -2.67
C LEU A 35 33.91 -1.47 -1.49
N GLY A 36 35.16 -1.91 -1.70
CA GLY A 36 36.23 -1.99 -0.71
C GLY A 36 36.16 -3.23 0.17
N LEU A 37 34.98 -3.56 0.71
CA LEU A 37 34.76 -4.78 1.50
C LEU A 37 34.24 -5.96 0.67
N LEU A 38 33.66 -5.68 -0.49
CA LEU A 38 33.03 -6.67 -1.37
C LEU A 38 33.11 -6.18 -2.82
N THR A 39 33.45 -7.09 -3.73
CA THR A 39 33.31 -6.85 -5.17
C THR A 39 31.89 -7.23 -5.63
N TRP A 40 31.19 -6.31 -6.27
CA TRP A 40 29.85 -6.55 -6.81
C TRP A 40 29.95 -7.13 -8.23
N TYR A 41 29.84 -8.45 -8.35
CA TYR A 41 29.99 -9.22 -9.60
C TYR A 41 28.72 -9.32 -10.45
N GLY A 42 27.68 -8.56 -10.15
CA GLY A 42 26.38 -8.76 -10.80
C GLY A 42 26.40 -8.54 -12.32
N LYS A 43 25.25 -8.70 -12.96
CA LYS A 43 25.18 -8.95 -14.41
C LYS A 43 25.64 -7.73 -15.19
N ASP A 44 26.43 -7.94 -16.25
CA ASP A 44 26.87 -6.87 -17.14
C ASP A 44 25.70 -6.37 -18.02
N ARG A 45 24.88 -5.49 -17.44
CA ARG A 45 23.70 -4.92 -18.10
C ARG A 45 24.09 -3.88 -19.15
N ASP A 46 25.23 -3.21 -19.00
CA ASP A 46 25.76 -2.27 -20.00
C ASP A 46 26.07 -3.00 -21.31
N TRP A 47 26.79 -4.12 -21.25
CA TRP A 47 27.08 -4.93 -22.43
C TRP A 47 25.80 -5.54 -23.02
N GLN A 48 24.96 -6.15 -22.19
CA GLN A 48 23.71 -6.79 -22.64
C GLN A 48 22.79 -5.81 -23.37
N PHE A 49 22.55 -4.62 -22.79
CA PHE A 49 21.70 -3.60 -23.41
C PHE A 49 22.35 -2.97 -24.64
N SER A 50 23.68 -2.86 -24.70
CA SER A 50 24.38 -2.42 -25.91
C SER A 50 24.14 -3.37 -27.08
N VAL A 51 24.08 -4.68 -26.82
CA VAL A 51 23.71 -5.68 -27.83
C VAL A 51 22.26 -5.49 -28.26
N TYR A 52 21.32 -5.29 -27.34
CA TYR A 52 19.92 -5.05 -27.68
C TYR A 52 19.73 -3.80 -28.56
N MET A 53 20.32 -2.67 -28.17
CA MET A 53 20.20 -1.41 -28.92
C MET A 53 20.77 -1.56 -30.32
N THR A 54 21.92 -2.22 -30.45
CA THR A 54 22.55 -2.52 -31.74
C THR A 54 21.64 -3.36 -32.64
N ASN A 55 21.04 -4.42 -32.09
CA ASN A 55 20.13 -5.30 -32.84
C ASN A 55 18.85 -4.57 -33.28
N MET A 56 18.36 -3.63 -32.47
CA MET A 56 17.19 -2.80 -32.78
C MET A 56 17.53 -1.58 -33.67
N GLN A 57 18.80 -1.37 -34.03
CA GLN A 57 19.28 -0.18 -34.75
C GLN A 57 18.97 1.13 -34.01
N VAL A 58 18.98 1.07 -32.68
CA VAL A 58 18.80 2.20 -31.77
C VAL A 58 20.17 2.68 -31.27
N PRO A 59 20.40 3.99 -31.08
CA PRO A 59 21.67 4.50 -30.56
C PRO A 59 22.03 3.89 -29.19
N THR A 60 23.26 3.39 -29.07
CA THR A 60 23.80 2.81 -27.82
C THR A 60 23.98 3.84 -26.71
N GLU A 61 23.99 5.13 -27.04
CA GLU A 61 23.98 6.24 -26.09
C GLU A 61 22.77 6.20 -25.14
N LEU A 62 21.68 5.56 -25.57
CA LEU A 62 20.47 5.39 -24.76
C LEU A 62 20.56 4.27 -23.72
N VAL A 63 21.60 3.42 -23.75
CA VAL A 63 21.78 2.30 -22.80
C VAL A 63 21.79 2.82 -21.36
N LYS A 64 22.67 3.77 -21.02
CA LYS A 64 22.79 4.29 -19.65
C LYS A 64 21.51 4.97 -19.16
N PRO A 65 20.86 5.88 -19.91
CA PRO A 65 19.56 6.42 -19.53
C PRO A 65 18.50 5.35 -19.25
N ILE A 66 18.42 4.31 -20.08
CA ILE A 66 17.44 3.22 -19.91
C ILE A 66 17.75 2.38 -18.67
N LEU A 67 19.02 2.07 -18.43
CA LEU A 67 19.46 1.34 -17.24
C LEU A 67 19.23 2.14 -15.96
N TYR A 68 19.54 3.44 -15.94
CA TYR A 68 19.27 4.28 -14.78
C TYR A 68 17.78 4.47 -14.54
N PHE A 69 16.97 4.61 -15.59
CA PHE A 69 15.53 4.68 -15.46
C PHE A 69 14.96 3.39 -14.86
N SER A 70 15.28 2.24 -15.45
CA SER A 70 14.81 0.94 -14.97
C SER A 70 15.32 0.64 -13.55
N GLY A 71 16.60 0.87 -13.26
CA GLY A 71 17.16 0.68 -11.92
C GLY A 71 16.52 1.57 -10.86
N THR A 72 16.25 2.83 -11.19
CA THR A 72 15.53 3.74 -10.28
C THR A 72 14.12 3.24 -10.01
N LEU A 73 13.40 2.82 -11.06
CA LEU A 73 12.06 2.28 -10.94
C LEU A 73 12.04 1.02 -10.04
N GLU A 74 13.00 0.12 -10.20
CA GLU A 74 13.11 -1.09 -9.38
C GLU A 74 13.40 -0.76 -7.90
N ILE A 75 14.30 0.18 -7.62
CA ILE A 75 14.55 0.65 -6.26
C ILE A 75 13.28 1.28 -5.66
N LEU A 76 12.55 2.08 -6.42
CA LEU A 76 11.29 2.67 -5.95
C LEU A 76 10.26 1.59 -5.59
N ILE A 77 10.12 0.53 -6.39
CA ILE A 77 9.24 -0.60 -6.05
C ILE A 77 9.71 -1.30 -4.77
N SER A 78 11.02 -1.51 -4.61
CA SER A 78 11.59 -2.06 -3.38
C SER A 78 11.19 -1.24 -2.14
N THR A 79 11.19 0.09 -2.22
CA THR A 79 10.79 0.95 -1.09
C THR A 79 9.33 0.75 -0.67
N ILE A 80 8.42 0.37 -1.58
CA ILE A 80 7.02 0.06 -1.26
C ILE A 80 6.94 -1.18 -0.37
N PHE A 81 7.70 -2.23 -0.71
CA PHE A 81 7.77 -3.44 0.12
C PHE A 81 8.46 -3.17 1.46
N ALA A 82 9.52 -2.35 1.48
CA ALA A 82 10.16 -1.92 2.72
C ALA A 82 9.19 -1.16 3.63
N ALA A 83 8.41 -0.22 3.08
CA ALA A 83 7.41 0.53 3.81
C ALA A 83 6.34 -0.39 4.41
N PHE A 84 5.89 -1.41 3.66
CA PHE A 84 5.00 -2.42 4.20
C PHE A 84 5.64 -3.19 5.38
N ILE A 85 6.86 -3.70 5.25
CA ILE A 85 7.55 -4.45 6.31
C ILE A 85 7.70 -3.59 7.57
N ILE A 86 8.18 -2.35 7.41
CA ILE A 86 8.32 -1.37 8.51
C ILE A 86 6.95 -1.13 9.17
N SER A 87 5.90 -0.93 8.39
CA SER A 87 4.55 -0.72 8.92
C SER A 87 4.08 -1.89 9.80
N GLN A 88 4.44 -3.14 9.45
CA GLN A 88 4.08 -4.34 10.21
C GLN A 88 4.90 -4.49 11.50
N LEU A 89 6.15 -4.01 11.51
CA LEU A 89 7.01 -4.06 12.70
C LEU A 89 6.63 -3.01 13.76
N PHE A 90 6.30 -1.78 13.31
CA PHE A 90 6.10 -0.64 14.22
C PHE A 90 4.63 -0.38 14.59
N ASN A 91 3.65 -0.76 13.76
CA ASN A 91 2.24 -0.45 14.01
C ASN A 91 1.46 -1.63 14.64
N LYS A 92 1.89 -2.11 15.81
CA LYS A 92 1.27 -3.24 16.53
C LYS A 92 -0.22 -3.05 16.91
N LYS A 93 -0.72 -1.81 16.88
CA LYS A 93 -2.08 -1.43 17.33
C LYS A 93 -3.10 -1.23 16.20
N GLN A 94 -2.66 -1.16 14.94
CA GLN A 94 -3.56 -1.04 13.80
C GLN A 94 -4.07 -2.42 13.40
N SER A 95 -5.36 -2.51 13.06
CA SER A 95 -5.93 -3.73 12.48
C SER A 95 -5.02 -4.20 11.34
N LYS A 96 -4.56 -5.46 11.44
CA LYS A 96 -3.63 -6.10 10.50
C LYS A 96 -4.09 -5.98 9.03
N ASN A 97 -5.37 -5.68 8.81
CA ASN A 97 -6.00 -5.53 7.51
C ASN A 97 -5.64 -4.23 6.76
N LYS A 98 -5.39 -3.10 7.45
CA LYS A 98 -5.26 -1.78 6.79
C LYS A 98 -3.92 -1.58 6.06
N ASN A 99 -2.86 -2.25 6.50
CA ASN A 99 -1.54 -2.18 5.85
C ASN A 99 -1.39 -3.15 4.67
N ASN A 100 -2.33 -4.08 4.44
CA ASN A 100 -2.24 -4.99 3.30
C ASN A 100 -2.39 -4.28 1.95
N ASP A 101 -3.04 -3.12 1.92
CA ASP A 101 -3.21 -2.37 0.68
C ASP A 101 -1.86 -1.90 0.10
N LEU A 102 -0.85 -1.60 0.94
CA LEU A 102 0.51 -1.28 0.48
C LEU A 102 1.21 -2.49 -0.14
N PHE A 103 1.06 -3.66 0.46
CA PHE A 103 1.61 -4.89 -0.10
C PHE A 103 0.96 -5.23 -1.44
N ILE A 104 -0.37 -5.15 -1.51
CA ILE A 104 -1.13 -5.35 -2.75
C ILE A 104 -0.74 -4.33 -3.82
N LEU A 105 -0.50 -3.06 -3.44
CA LEU A 105 0.00 -2.04 -4.35
C LEU A 105 1.38 -2.43 -4.91
N GLY A 106 2.30 -2.87 -4.05
CA GLY A 106 3.62 -3.35 -4.45
C GLY A 106 3.55 -4.51 -5.45
N LEU A 107 2.67 -5.49 -5.21
CA LEU A 107 2.43 -6.60 -6.13
C LEU A 107 1.91 -6.12 -7.50
N LYS A 108 0.91 -5.22 -7.51
CA LYS A 108 0.33 -4.69 -8.75
C LYS A 108 1.35 -3.94 -9.60
N ILE A 109 2.14 -3.05 -8.97
CA ILE A 109 3.18 -2.30 -9.67
C ILE A 109 4.26 -3.27 -10.18
N SER A 110 4.67 -4.26 -9.37
CA SER A 110 5.62 -5.29 -9.80
C SER A 110 5.15 -6.04 -11.04
N ILE A 111 3.89 -6.49 -11.06
CA ILE A 111 3.29 -7.16 -12.23
C ILE A 111 3.31 -6.24 -13.45
N LEU A 112 2.90 -4.98 -13.29
CA LEU A 112 2.89 -4.01 -14.38
C LEU A 112 4.30 -3.76 -14.94
N THR A 113 5.30 -3.64 -14.07
CA THR A 113 6.71 -3.48 -14.44
C THR A 113 7.20 -4.69 -15.23
N PHE A 114 6.94 -5.91 -14.76
CA PHE A 114 7.33 -7.11 -15.49
C PHE A 114 6.61 -7.28 -16.82
N ILE A 115 5.35 -6.85 -16.95
CA ILE A 115 4.67 -6.81 -18.25
C ILE A 115 5.42 -5.87 -19.21
N GLY A 116 5.86 -4.71 -18.72
CA GLY A 116 6.70 -3.79 -19.48
C GLY A 116 8.03 -4.41 -19.91
N PHE A 117 8.71 -5.10 -18.99
CA PHE A 117 9.97 -5.81 -19.28
C PHE A 117 9.76 -6.93 -20.31
N CYS A 118 8.74 -7.78 -20.15
CA CYS A 118 8.38 -8.79 -21.14
C CYS A 118 8.13 -8.18 -22.53
N GLY A 119 7.44 -7.04 -22.59
CA GLY A 119 7.24 -6.31 -23.84
C GLY A 119 8.57 -5.90 -24.48
N PHE A 120 9.48 -5.35 -23.69
CA PHE A 120 10.83 -5.02 -24.14
C PHE A 120 11.61 -6.27 -24.59
N ASP A 121 11.58 -7.38 -23.84
CA ASP A 121 12.32 -8.60 -24.17
C ASP A 121 11.86 -9.21 -25.50
N VAL A 122 10.57 -9.11 -25.82
CA VAL A 122 10.04 -9.53 -27.13
C VAL A 122 10.63 -8.68 -28.26
N VAL A 123 10.73 -7.37 -28.07
CA VAL A 123 11.29 -6.44 -29.07
C VAL A 123 12.80 -6.62 -29.21
N ALA A 124 13.51 -6.77 -28.09
CA ALA A 124 14.95 -7.01 -28.04
C ALA A 124 15.34 -8.43 -28.52
N GLY A 125 14.37 -9.36 -28.56
CA GLY A 125 14.56 -10.74 -29.00
C GLY A 125 15.16 -11.66 -27.92
N ASP A 126 15.16 -11.25 -26.64
CA ASP A 126 15.71 -12.05 -25.55
C ASP A 126 14.67 -13.03 -24.99
N ARG A 127 14.74 -14.28 -25.42
CA ARG A 127 13.81 -15.33 -24.98
C ARG A 127 14.09 -15.82 -23.57
N ALA A 128 15.33 -15.69 -23.08
CA ALA A 128 15.70 -16.12 -21.75
C ALA A 128 15.16 -15.13 -20.70
N GLU A 129 15.39 -13.83 -20.90
CA GLU A 129 14.84 -12.78 -20.02
C GLU A 129 13.31 -12.79 -20.06
N LEU A 130 12.70 -12.97 -21.24
CA LEU A 130 11.24 -13.07 -21.37
C LEU A 130 10.66 -14.22 -20.53
N LEU A 131 11.31 -15.39 -20.53
CA LEU A 131 10.88 -16.54 -19.73
C LEU A 131 11.00 -16.25 -18.23
N GLU A 132 12.11 -15.61 -17.83
CA GLU A 132 12.36 -15.23 -16.44
C GLU A 132 11.32 -14.22 -15.94
N HIS A 133 11.12 -13.10 -16.65
CA HIS A 133 10.15 -12.08 -16.30
C HIS A 133 8.70 -12.59 -16.33
N SER A 134 8.33 -13.41 -17.31
CA SER A 134 6.98 -14.02 -17.35
C SER A 134 6.73 -14.99 -16.20
N THR A 135 7.76 -15.72 -15.76
CA THR A 135 7.69 -16.58 -14.57
C THR A 135 7.45 -15.73 -13.31
N TYR A 136 8.11 -14.59 -13.18
CA TYR A 136 7.88 -13.67 -12.06
C TYR A 136 6.47 -13.11 -12.01
N ILE A 137 5.87 -12.80 -13.16
CA ILE A 137 4.43 -12.45 -13.22
C ILE A 137 3.58 -13.59 -12.65
N GLY A 138 3.85 -14.83 -13.04
CA GLY A 138 3.13 -16.01 -12.52
C GLY A 138 3.24 -16.16 -11.00
N VAL A 139 4.45 -16.00 -10.45
CA VAL A 139 4.70 -16.06 -9.01
C VAL A 139 3.99 -14.92 -8.27
N LEU A 140 4.06 -13.69 -8.79
CA LEU A 140 3.36 -12.53 -8.21
C LEU A 140 1.83 -12.72 -8.24
N ALA A 141 1.29 -13.25 -9.33
CA ALA A 141 -0.14 -13.55 -9.45
C ALA A 141 -0.58 -14.61 -8.42
N ALA A 142 0.22 -15.67 -8.24
CA ALA A 142 -0.05 -16.68 -7.22
C ALA A 142 -0.03 -16.07 -5.80
N ILE A 143 0.98 -15.24 -5.49
CA ILE A 143 1.08 -14.52 -4.22
C ILE A 143 -0.11 -13.58 -4.03
N TYR A 144 -0.52 -12.86 -5.07
CA TYR A 144 -1.68 -11.98 -5.04
C TYR A 144 -2.96 -12.73 -4.66
N ILE A 145 -3.19 -13.91 -5.25
CA ILE A 145 -4.32 -14.79 -4.92
C ILE A 145 -4.24 -15.26 -3.47
N VAL A 146 -3.08 -15.77 -3.03
CA VAL A 146 -2.86 -16.19 -1.63
C VAL A 146 -3.15 -15.05 -0.67
N SER A 147 -2.71 -13.83 -0.98
CA SER A 147 -2.91 -12.64 -0.15
C SER A 147 -4.39 -12.24 -0.05
N HIS A 148 -5.17 -12.45 -1.11
CA HIS A 148 -6.62 -12.25 -1.09
C HIS A 148 -7.32 -13.29 -0.21
N ILE A 149 -6.90 -14.56 -0.31
CA ILE A 149 -7.43 -15.63 0.53
C ILE A 149 -7.09 -15.37 2.00
N GLU A 150 -5.84 -14.99 2.32
CA GLU A 150 -5.43 -14.60 3.67
C GLU A 150 -6.37 -13.50 4.21
N ARG A 151 -6.61 -12.44 3.43
CA ARG A 151 -7.50 -11.33 3.81
C ARG A 151 -8.93 -11.81 4.11
N MET A 152 -9.48 -12.69 3.30
CA MET A 152 -10.82 -13.24 3.51
C MET A 152 -10.90 -14.09 4.79
N VAL A 153 -9.92 -14.96 5.01
CA VAL A 153 -9.87 -15.82 6.22
C VAL A 153 -9.74 -14.99 7.49
N TYR A 154 -8.89 -13.96 7.49
CA TYR A 154 -8.76 -13.05 8.64
C TYR A 154 -10.06 -12.28 8.91
N PHE A 155 -10.75 -11.81 7.86
CA PHE A 155 -12.02 -11.11 7.99
C PHE A 155 -13.12 -12.00 8.58
N SER A 156 -13.25 -13.24 8.11
CA SER A 156 -14.22 -14.20 8.67
C SER A 156 -13.94 -14.54 10.13
N ALA A 157 -12.66 -14.63 10.53
CA ALA A 157 -12.30 -14.85 11.92
C ALA A 157 -12.63 -13.66 12.83
N GLU A 158 -12.48 -12.43 12.34
CA GLU A 158 -12.82 -11.20 13.08
C GLU A 158 -14.34 -11.08 13.32
N ILE A 159 -15.17 -11.44 12.34
CA ILE A 159 -16.63 -11.54 12.50
C ILE A 159 -16.99 -12.61 13.54
N ALA A 160 -16.45 -13.82 13.40
CA ALA A 160 -16.78 -14.92 14.31
C ALA A 160 -16.40 -14.64 15.78
N HIS A 161 -15.33 -13.86 16.01
CA HIS A 161 -14.97 -13.40 17.35
C HIS A 161 -15.94 -12.35 17.90
N THR A 162 -16.38 -11.42 17.06
CA THR A 162 -17.37 -10.40 17.45
C THR A 162 -18.70 -11.04 17.82
N ASP A 163 -19.18 -11.98 17.00
CA ASP A 163 -20.43 -12.71 17.26
C ASP A 163 -20.34 -13.58 18.52
N ALA A 164 -19.17 -14.18 18.80
CA ALA A 164 -18.95 -14.98 19.99
C ALA A 164 -18.91 -14.13 21.27
N ASP A 165 -18.32 -12.94 21.22
CA ASP A 165 -18.29 -12.00 22.35
C ASP A 165 -19.70 -11.47 22.66
N GLU A 166 -20.51 -11.15 21.63
CA GLU A 166 -21.93 -10.78 21.79
C GLU A 166 -22.77 -11.94 22.36
N ALA A 167 -22.60 -13.17 21.84
CA ALA A 167 -23.31 -14.34 22.34
C ALA A 167 -22.93 -14.70 23.79
N HIS A 168 -21.69 -14.41 24.22
CA HIS A 168 -21.26 -14.62 25.61
C HIS A 168 -21.83 -13.57 26.57
N GLU A 169 -22.11 -12.35 26.08
CA GLU A 169 -22.81 -11.30 26.82
C GLU A 169 -24.30 -11.66 27.01
N ASP A 170 -24.93 -12.27 26.01
CA ASP A 170 -26.33 -12.72 26.06
C ASP A 170 -26.55 -14.03 26.84
N ALA A 171 -25.54 -14.89 26.96
CA ALA A 171 -25.59 -16.17 27.67
C ALA A 171 -25.34 -16.07 29.20
N GLU A 172 -25.18 -14.86 29.75
CA GLU A 172 -25.05 -14.63 31.21
C GLU A 172 -26.36 -14.15 31.91
N PRO A 173 -27.56 -14.81 31.79
CA PRO A 173 -28.71 -14.45 32.61
C PRO A 173 -28.81 -15.39 33.83
N ALA A 174 -28.05 -15.15 34.92
CA ALA A 174 -28.44 -15.63 36.27
C ALA A 174 -27.51 -15.29 37.46
N THR A 175 -26.39 -14.59 37.33
CA THR A 175 -25.54 -14.27 38.52
C THR A 175 -25.20 -12.81 38.74
N ARG A 176 -25.61 -11.89 37.85
CA ARG A 176 -25.57 -10.43 38.10
C ARG A 176 -26.85 -9.91 38.75
N GLN A 177 -27.26 -10.46 39.89
CA GLN A 177 -28.26 -9.80 40.76
C GLN A 177 -27.70 -9.34 42.13
N ALA A 178 -26.37 -9.32 42.32
CA ALA A 178 -25.78 -8.84 43.57
C ALA A 178 -24.58 -7.89 43.39
N ARG A 179 -24.65 -6.93 42.46
CA ARG A 179 -23.88 -5.67 42.59
C ARG A 179 -24.73 -4.51 42.08
N LYS A 180 -25.17 -3.66 43.02
CA LYS A 180 -25.90 -2.41 42.76
C LYS A 180 -25.11 -1.46 41.83
N PRO A 181 -25.80 -0.59 41.09
CA PRO A 181 -25.21 0.19 40.01
C PRO A 181 -24.55 1.47 40.51
N LYS A 182 -23.49 1.91 39.83
CA LYS A 182 -23.17 3.33 39.70
C LYS A 182 -22.65 3.57 38.29
N TYR A 183 -23.24 4.58 37.66
CA TYR A 183 -23.06 5.06 36.29
C TYR A 183 -23.92 4.35 35.25
N ALA A 184 -25.17 4.82 35.20
CA ALA A 184 -26.04 4.70 34.05
C ALA A 184 -25.41 5.41 32.85
N VAL A 185 -25.51 4.70 31.73
CA VAL A 185 -25.30 5.14 30.36
C VAL A 185 -26.21 6.32 30.03
N SER A 186 -25.68 7.31 29.30
CA SER A 186 -26.51 8.06 28.34
C SER A 186 -25.92 7.92 26.94
N LYS A 187 -26.34 6.86 26.24
CA LYS A 187 -26.49 6.91 24.79
C LYS A 187 -27.79 7.68 24.57
N ILE A 188 -27.68 8.89 24.04
CA ILE A 188 -28.77 9.55 23.32
C ILE A 188 -28.22 9.90 21.95
N ASN A 189 -28.62 9.12 20.95
CA ASN A 189 -28.76 9.61 19.59
C ASN A 189 -29.99 10.53 19.60
N SER A 190 -29.75 11.84 19.66
CA SER A 190 -30.69 12.87 19.23
C SER A 190 -29.89 14.14 18.91
N ILE A 191 -29.31 14.20 17.72
CA ILE A 191 -29.30 15.48 17.01
C ILE A 191 -30.52 15.39 16.10
N SER A 192 -31.63 15.82 16.71
CA SER A 192 -32.85 16.20 16.01
C SER A 192 -32.51 17.33 15.04
N ASN A 193 -33.04 17.23 13.84
CA ASN A 193 -33.24 18.35 12.91
C ASN A 193 -34.34 19.28 13.44
N ASP A 194 -34.17 19.81 14.65
CA ASP A 194 -35.03 20.85 15.23
C ASP A 194 -34.16 21.75 16.11
N ASN A 195 -33.32 22.55 15.44
CA ASN A 195 -32.84 23.86 15.89
C ASN A 195 -32.48 24.72 14.67
N LEU A 196 -33.28 24.60 13.61
CA LEU A 196 -33.67 25.75 12.80
C LEU A 196 -34.63 26.54 13.67
N ASN A 197 -34.25 27.76 14.05
CA ASN A 197 -35.00 28.80 14.78
C ASN A 197 -34.62 29.04 16.25
N GLN A 198 -33.33 29.19 16.56
CA GLN A 198 -32.92 30.26 17.50
C GLN A 198 -31.41 30.46 17.47
N ASP A 199 -30.93 30.90 16.31
CA ASP A 199 -29.78 31.81 16.16
C ASP A 199 -29.92 32.47 14.77
N MET A 200 -31.13 32.99 14.52
CA MET A 200 -31.29 34.14 13.64
C MET A 200 -30.64 35.31 14.36
N ILE A 201 -29.32 35.41 14.21
CA ILE A 201 -28.61 36.66 14.32
C ILE A 201 -29.16 37.54 13.20
N ASP A 202 -30.21 38.25 13.58
CA ASP A 202 -30.64 39.55 13.10
C ASP A 202 -30.15 39.95 11.70
N GLU A 203 -30.78 39.37 10.68
CA GLU A 203 -30.65 39.80 9.29
C GLU A 203 -31.06 41.28 9.12
N ASN A 204 -31.89 41.81 10.02
CA ASN A 204 -32.19 43.25 10.07
C ASN A 204 -31.03 44.08 10.65
N ASP A 205 -30.21 43.55 11.55
CA ASP A 205 -29.06 44.27 12.11
C ASP A 205 -27.91 44.34 11.09
N MET A 206 -27.73 43.29 10.29
CA MET A 206 -26.77 43.29 9.18
C MET A 206 -27.25 44.19 8.01
N LEU A 207 -28.55 44.19 7.69
CA LEU A 207 -29.12 45.10 6.68
C LEU A 207 -29.14 46.56 7.12
N ASN A 208 -29.31 46.85 8.42
CA ASN A 208 -29.19 48.20 8.97
C ASN A 208 -27.74 48.69 8.98
N THR A 209 -26.78 47.80 9.24
CA THR A 209 -25.35 48.12 9.16
C THR A 209 -24.90 48.38 7.72
N LEU A 210 -25.42 47.63 6.75
CA LEU A 210 -25.14 47.85 5.32
C LEU A 210 -25.85 49.09 4.73
N ARG A 211 -27.01 49.49 5.26
CA ARG A 211 -27.65 50.77 4.89
C ARG A 211 -26.85 51.97 5.37
N LYS A 212 -26.28 51.90 6.57
CA LYS A 212 -25.48 52.98 7.15
C LYS A 212 -24.20 53.27 6.35
N TYR A 213 -23.61 52.27 5.69
CA TYR A 213 -22.44 52.46 4.82
C TYR A 213 -22.77 52.92 3.39
N ARG A 214 -24.04 52.83 2.95
CA ARG A 214 -24.46 53.26 1.61
C ARG A 214 -24.85 54.74 1.55
N ASP A 215 -25.26 55.33 2.66
CA ASP A 215 -25.65 56.74 2.72
C ASP A 215 -24.45 57.70 2.93
N ASP A 216 -23.31 57.20 3.42
CA ASP A 216 -22.08 58.01 3.63
C ASP A 216 -21.25 58.22 2.34
N ASP A 217 -21.56 57.52 1.23
CA ASP A 217 -20.83 57.61 -0.04
C ASP A 217 -21.53 58.47 -1.12
N THR A 218 -22.57 59.23 -0.76
CA THR A 218 -23.28 60.14 -1.70
C THR A 218 -23.22 61.63 -1.33
N THR A 219 -22.32 62.03 -0.43
CA THR A 219 -22.01 63.45 -0.21
C THR A 219 -20.50 63.70 -0.18
N ALA A 220 -19.87 63.58 -1.36
CA ALA A 220 -18.67 64.32 -1.76
C ALA A 220 -18.58 64.39 -3.29
#